data_AF-A0A2D5ULD2-F1
#
_entry.id   AF-A0A2D5ULD2-F1
#
_cell.length_a   1.000
_cell.length_b   1.000
_cell.length_c   1.000
_cell.angle_alpha   90.00
_cell.angle_beta   90.00
_cell.angle_gamma   90.00
#
_symmetry.space_group_name_H-M   'P 1'
#
loop_
_entity.id
_entity.type
_entity.pdbx_description
1 polymer ?
#
loop_
_entity_poly.entity_id
_entity_poly.type
_entity_poly.pdbx_seq_one_letter_code
_entity_poly.pdbx_strand_id
1 'polypeptide(L)'
;MRLSLVILFLILSILVRTQNEITHNIVEITVDNDLVFLNDRYYSNGVTLKIYSPTIKKSPINRILLPSDIDEIIYYALSITHHLYTPDEVSTSEIQLTDHPYATYLLLGNSKMSFNYKKRIKKTSGMAVGLIGSAAGGEYIQNRLHSTMAAAYPSEGWQNQVKNDLCLQYSAVIEKGFVDFNWFELNGMVGATLGVPHTEANIGSSFRIGYFNDYFHGLAVDASSRWQAWIYCSGSIFLINYNASLQGGTLIQDNVHTISNINSSLLHASLGGELQYKRLSIEYGMVVRSPEFPTAYWHRWGHLNVSFAF
;
A
#
# COMPACT_ATOMS: atom_id res chain seq x y z
N MET A 1 -13.29 -3.45 54.14
CA MET A 1 -12.38 -3.13 53.00
C MET A 1 -12.62 -4.02 51.76
N ARG A 2 -13.88 -4.27 51.34
CA ARG A 2 -14.17 -5.11 50.15
C ARG A 2 -15.35 -4.63 49.29
N LEU A 3 -15.63 -3.32 49.28
CA LEU A 3 -16.66 -2.74 48.41
C LEU A 3 -16.18 -1.60 47.49
N SER A 4 -14.91 -1.18 47.61
CA SER A 4 -14.39 -0.01 46.90
C SER A 4 -13.70 -0.32 45.57
N LEU A 5 -13.40 -1.59 45.26
CA LEU A 5 -12.74 -1.98 44.01
C LEU A 5 -13.70 -2.28 42.85
N VAL A 6 -14.96 -2.62 43.14
CA VAL A 6 -15.95 -2.91 42.09
C VAL A 6 -16.48 -1.62 41.46
N ILE A 7 -16.55 -0.53 42.23
CA ILE A 7 -16.97 0.79 41.73
C ILE A 7 -15.88 1.43 40.86
N LEU A 8 -14.59 1.15 41.12
CA LEU A 8 -13.49 1.64 40.27
C LEU A 8 -13.45 0.93 38.89
N PHE A 9 -13.94 -0.31 38.80
CA PHE A 9 -14.03 -1.04 37.53
C PHE A 9 -15.27 -0.68 36.71
N LEU A 10 -16.32 -0.15 37.35
CA LEU A 10 -17.56 0.30 36.69
C LEU A 10 -17.52 1.77 36.23
N ILE A 11 -16.58 2.58 36.74
CA ILE A 11 -16.40 3.97 36.31
C ILE A 11 -15.44 4.06 35.10
N LEU A 12 -14.66 3.01 34.78
CA LEU A 12 -13.81 2.99 33.59
C LEU A 12 -14.53 2.56 32.29
N SER A 13 -15.80 2.12 32.37
CA SER A 13 -16.52 1.57 31.21
C SER A 13 -17.46 2.56 30.50
N ILE A 14 -17.48 3.83 30.88
CA ILE A 14 -18.35 4.85 30.24
C ILE A 14 -17.56 6.13 29.97
N LEU A 15 -16.48 6.02 29.18
CA LEU A 15 -16.13 7.07 28.24
C LEU A 15 -16.62 6.59 26.87
N VAL A 16 -17.91 6.80 26.62
CA VAL A 16 -18.43 6.77 25.25
C VAL A 16 -17.78 7.95 24.54
N ARG A 17 -16.61 7.69 23.96
CA ARG A 17 -15.92 8.65 23.10
C ARG A 17 -16.71 8.72 21.81
N THR A 18 -17.41 9.82 21.58
CA THR A 18 -18.15 10.07 20.34
C THR A 18 -17.13 10.37 19.24
N GLN A 19 -16.89 9.40 18.35
CA GLN A 19 -16.06 9.57 17.17
C GLN A 19 -16.97 9.89 15.98
N ASN A 20 -16.53 10.80 15.09
CA ASN A 20 -17.22 11.06 13.84
C ASN A 20 -16.92 9.92 12.86
N GLU A 21 -17.84 8.96 12.78
CA GLU A 21 -17.74 7.81 11.90
C GLU A 21 -18.44 8.08 10.58
N ILE A 22 -17.86 7.56 9.51
CA ILE A 22 -18.54 7.50 8.22
C ILE A 22 -19.79 6.63 8.32
N THR A 23 -20.80 6.94 7.52
CA THR A 23 -22.07 6.20 7.48
C THR A 23 -22.25 5.39 6.19
N HIS A 24 -21.32 5.52 5.25
CA HIS A 24 -21.37 4.92 3.91
C HIS A 24 -20.17 3.98 3.71
N ASN A 25 -20.22 3.17 2.65
CA ASN A 25 -19.10 2.33 2.27
C ASN A 25 -18.28 3.01 1.17
N ILE A 26 -16.99 2.68 1.08
CA ILE A 26 -16.12 3.13 -0.01
C ILE A 26 -15.43 1.91 -0.58
N VAL A 27 -15.42 1.80 -1.90
CA VAL A 27 -14.55 0.86 -2.61
C VAL A 27 -13.41 1.63 -3.26
N GLU A 28 -12.20 1.12 -3.14
CA GLU A 28 -10.99 1.66 -3.77
C GLU A 28 -10.27 0.53 -4.49
N ILE A 29 -9.92 0.76 -5.76
CA ILE A 29 -9.15 -0.18 -6.56
C ILE A 29 -7.93 0.56 -7.08
N THR A 30 -6.76 -0.03 -6.83
CA THR A 30 -5.47 0.40 -7.36
C THR A 30 -4.95 -0.65 -8.32
N VAL A 31 -4.53 -0.23 -9.51
CA VAL A 31 -3.91 -1.10 -10.52
C VAL A 31 -2.58 -0.48 -10.96
N ASP A 32 -1.51 -1.25 -10.79
CA ASP A 32 -0.15 -0.88 -11.15
C ASP A 32 0.33 -1.75 -12.31
N ASN A 33 0.99 -1.14 -13.28
CA ASN A 33 1.54 -1.87 -14.42
C ASN A 33 2.71 -1.12 -15.08
N ASP A 34 3.81 -1.83 -15.37
CA ASP A 34 5.01 -1.28 -15.99
C ASP A 34 5.02 -1.34 -17.54
N LEU A 35 4.12 -2.10 -18.17
CA LEU A 35 3.93 -2.12 -19.64
C LEU A 35 3.56 -0.75 -20.20
N VAL A 36 3.04 0.16 -19.37
CA VAL A 36 2.84 1.58 -19.73
C VAL A 36 4.13 2.22 -20.25
N PHE A 37 5.28 1.73 -19.80
CA PHE A 37 6.61 2.18 -20.20
C PHE A 37 7.35 1.17 -21.09
N LEU A 38 6.64 0.20 -21.65
CA LEU A 38 7.22 -0.88 -22.47
C LEU A 38 8.31 -1.69 -21.74
N ASN A 39 8.17 -1.81 -20.41
CA ASN A 39 8.98 -2.70 -19.59
C ASN A 39 8.10 -3.87 -19.13
N ASP A 40 8.72 -4.99 -18.74
CA ASP A 40 8.07 -6.11 -18.05
C ASP A 40 9.06 -6.76 -17.07
N ARG A 41 9.46 -5.98 -16.05
CA ARG A 41 10.54 -6.35 -15.13
C ARG A 41 10.33 -5.81 -13.74
N TYR A 42 10.99 -6.42 -12.76
CA TYR A 42 10.93 -6.04 -11.36
C TYR A 42 9.48 -6.01 -10.90
N TYR A 43 8.97 -4.89 -10.39
CA TYR A 43 7.55 -4.76 -10.08
C TYR A 43 6.73 -4.57 -11.36
N SER A 44 6.25 -5.68 -11.93
CA SER A 44 5.57 -5.71 -13.23
C SER A 44 4.07 -5.46 -13.11
N ASN A 45 3.42 -6.03 -12.09
CA ASN A 45 1.99 -5.81 -11.88
C ASN A 45 1.58 -5.79 -10.40
N GLY A 46 0.59 -4.95 -10.10
CA GLY A 46 -0.05 -4.93 -8.80
C GLY A 46 -1.54 -4.64 -8.90
N VAL A 47 -2.33 -5.29 -8.05
CA VAL A 47 -3.74 -4.98 -7.85
C VAL A 47 -4.02 -4.94 -6.35
N THR A 48 -4.62 -3.85 -5.90
CA THR A 48 -5.15 -3.75 -4.54
C THR A 48 -6.61 -3.33 -4.58
N LEU A 49 -7.48 -4.13 -3.96
CA LEU A 49 -8.87 -3.79 -3.69
C LEU A 49 -8.99 -3.48 -2.19
N LYS A 50 -9.50 -2.31 -1.84
CA LYS A 50 -9.90 -1.96 -0.47
C LYS A 50 -11.38 -1.68 -0.39
N ILE A 51 -11.99 -2.15 0.69
CA ILE A 51 -13.37 -1.86 1.04
C ILE A 51 -13.38 -1.22 2.42
N TYR A 52 -13.77 0.05 2.48
CA TYR A 52 -14.01 0.77 3.72
C TYR A 52 -15.47 0.59 4.14
N SER A 53 -15.68 0.24 5.41
CA SER A 53 -17.02 0.08 5.96
C SER A 53 -17.06 0.32 7.47
N PRO A 54 -18.10 0.99 7.99
CA PRO A 54 -18.30 1.15 9.44
C PRO A 54 -18.38 -0.20 10.18
N THR A 55 -18.86 -1.24 9.50
CA THR A 55 -19.00 -2.58 10.08
C THR A 55 -17.66 -3.21 10.47
N ILE A 56 -16.58 -2.84 9.77
CA ILE A 56 -15.21 -3.37 10.00
C ILE A 56 -14.63 -2.85 11.32
N LYS A 57 -15.19 -1.78 11.91
CA LYS A 57 -14.82 -1.28 13.24
C LYS A 57 -14.83 -2.39 14.31
N LYS A 58 -15.70 -3.40 14.17
CA LYS A 58 -15.82 -4.52 15.12
C LYS A 58 -14.67 -5.54 15.04
N SER A 59 -13.80 -5.46 14.05
CA SER A 59 -12.65 -6.36 13.91
C SER A 59 -11.75 -6.29 15.16
N PRO A 60 -11.34 -7.45 15.73
CA PRO A 60 -10.45 -7.46 16.88
C PRO A 60 -9.06 -6.89 16.56
N ILE A 61 -8.64 -6.93 15.27
CA ILE A 61 -7.36 -6.38 14.80
C ILE A 61 -7.27 -4.87 15.11
N ASN A 62 -8.39 -4.14 15.08
CA ASN A 62 -8.40 -2.69 15.34
C ASN A 62 -7.85 -2.29 16.72
N ARG A 63 -7.78 -3.23 17.67
CA ARG A 63 -7.25 -3.03 19.03
C ARG A 63 -5.72 -2.89 19.07
N ILE A 64 -5.01 -3.44 18.08
CA ILE A 64 -3.55 -3.38 17.98
C ILE A 64 -3.08 -2.34 16.93
N LEU A 65 -4.00 -1.74 16.19
CA LEU A 65 -3.74 -0.65 15.25
C LEU A 65 -3.55 0.68 15.99
N LEU A 66 -2.79 1.61 15.40
CA LEU A 66 -2.47 2.92 15.99
C LEU A 66 -3.70 3.60 16.63
N PRO A 67 -3.64 4.11 17.86
CA PRO A 67 -4.79 4.66 18.54
C PRO A 67 -5.33 5.93 17.87
N SER A 68 -6.62 6.20 18.04
CA SER A 68 -7.31 7.39 17.53
C SER A 68 -7.76 8.32 18.66
N ASP A 69 -7.76 9.63 18.38
CA ASP A 69 -8.23 10.68 19.30
C ASP A 69 -9.77 10.88 19.18
N ILE A 70 -10.37 11.69 20.07
CA ILE A 70 -11.83 11.93 20.14
C ILE A 70 -12.35 12.71 18.92
N ASP A 71 -11.57 13.67 18.42
CA ASP A 71 -11.95 14.56 17.31
C ASP A 71 -11.49 14.04 15.93
N GLU A 72 -11.17 12.75 15.82
CA GLU A 72 -10.68 12.17 14.56
C GLU A 72 -11.82 11.55 13.73
N ILE A 73 -11.77 11.76 12.42
CA ILE A 73 -12.59 11.02 11.45
C ILE A 73 -11.89 9.69 11.18
N ILE A 74 -12.60 8.57 11.31
CA ILE A 74 -11.99 7.23 11.27
C ILE A 74 -12.59 6.38 10.17
N TYR A 75 -11.71 5.70 9.45
CA TYR A 75 -12.01 4.76 8.39
C TYR A 75 -11.44 3.39 8.74
N TYR A 76 -12.22 2.34 8.53
CA TYR A 76 -11.80 0.95 8.70
C TYR A 76 -11.95 0.24 7.37
N ALA A 77 -10.91 -0.48 6.94
CA ALA A 77 -10.92 -1.18 5.67
C ALA A 77 -10.45 -2.63 5.77
N LEU A 78 -11.00 -3.45 4.88
CA LEU A 78 -10.42 -4.73 4.48
C LEU A 78 -9.78 -4.56 3.12
N SER A 79 -8.69 -5.29 2.86
CA SER A 79 -8.01 -5.25 1.57
C SER A 79 -7.62 -6.64 1.07
N ILE A 80 -7.53 -6.74 -0.25
CA ILE A 80 -6.86 -7.84 -0.95
C ILE A 80 -5.79 -7.20 -1.84
N THR A 81 -4.54 -7.64 -1.70
CA THR A 81 -3.38 -7.10 -2.43
C THR A 81 -2.65 -8.24 -3.11
N HIS A 82 -2.47 -8.14 -4.42
CA HIS A 82 -1.72 -9.09 -5.25
C HIS A 82 -0.64 -8.34 -6.01
N HIS A 83 0.63 -8.66 -5.74
CA HIS A 83 1.77 -8.02 -6.37
C HIS A 83 2.65 -9.08 -7.03
N LEU A 84 3.15 -8.75 -8.21
CA LEU A 84 3.86 -9.65 -9.10
C LEU A 84 5.20 -9.04 -9.53
N TYR A 85 6.23 -9.88 -9.48
CA TYR A 85 7.58 -9.50 -9.83
C TYR A 85 8.24 -10.46 -10.81
N THR A 86 9.03 -9.91 -11.73
CA THR A 86 9.73 -10.64 -12.80
C THR A 86 11.20 -10.22 -12.94
N PRO A 87 12.09 -11.08 -13.50
CA PRO A 87 13.36 -10.64 -14.06
C PRO A 87 13.16 -9.76 -15.30
N ASP A 88 14.24 -9.17 -15.82
CA ASP A 88 14.27 -8.37 -17.05
C ASP A 88 13.94 -9.19 -18.30
N GLU A 89 14.44 -10.43 -18.37
CA GLU A 89 14.18 -11.33 -19.48
C GLU A 89 13.23 -12.45 -19.04
N VAL A 90 11.99 -12.35 -19.53
CA VAL A 90 10.88 -13.24 -19.14
C VAL A 90 10.60 -14.36 -20.13
N SER A 91 11.17 -14.29 -21.35
CA SER A 91 10.90 -15.24 -22.45
C SER A 91 11.81 -16.47 -22.39
N THR A 92 12.44 -16.72 -21.24
CA THR A 92 13.34 -17.84 -21.01
C THR A 92 12.96 -18.60 -19.74
N SER A 93 13.20 -19.92 -19.77
CA SER A 93 13.05 -20.80 -18.62
C SER A 93 14.32 -20.89 -17.76
N GLU A 94 15.42 -20.28 -18.22
CA GLU A 94 16.68 -20.25 -17.49
C GLU A 94 16.62 -19.37 -16.24
N ILE A 95 17.37 -19.75 -15.21
CA ILE A 95 17.46 -18.98 -13.98
C ILE A 95 18.37 -17.77 -14.19
N GLN A 96 17.82 -16.57 -14.00
CA GLN A 96 18.55 -15.31 -14.08
C GLN A 96 19.26 -15.00 -12.75
N LEU A 97 20.41 -15.65 -12.50
CA LEU A 97 21.12 -15.62 -11.20
C LEU A 97 21.56 -14.24 -10.70
N THR A 98 21.58 -13.22 -11.56
CA THR A 98 22.00 -11.86 -11.20
C THR A 98 20.86 -10.85 -11.25
N ASP A 99 19.63 -11.34 -11.38
CA ASP A 99 18.43 -10.54 -11.58
C ASP A 99 17.30 -10.93 -10.62
N HIS A 100 16.20 -10.17 -10.64
CA HIS A 100 15.07 -10.38 -9.76
C HIS A 100 14.46 -11.78 -9.99
N PRO A 101 14.30 -12.62 -8.96
CA PRO A 101 13.61 -13.90 -9.14
C PRO A 101 12.13 -13.67 -9.43
N TYR A 102 11.46 -14.57 -10.13
CA TYR A 102 10.00 -14.51 -10.16
C TYR A 102 9.45 -14.57 -8.73
N ALA A 103 8.52 -13.68 -8.41
CA ALA A 103 7.89 -13.66 -7.10
C ALA A 103 6.48 -13.10 -7.20
N THR A 104 5.58 -13.60 -6.37
CA THR A 104 4.24 -13.04 -6.26
C THR A 104 3.75 -13.24 -4.85
N TYR A 105 3.11 -12.23 -4.28
CA TYR A 105 2.43 -12.38 -3.00
C TYR A 105 0.96 -11.95 -3.09
N LEU A 106 0.15 -12.60 -2.26
CA LEU A 106 -1.26 -12.32 -2.07
C LEU A 106 -1.51 -12.09 -0.59
N LEU A 107 -2.01 -10.91 -0.23
CA LEU A 107 -2.26 -10.49 1.15
C LEU A 107 -3.73 -10.13 1.36
N LEU A 108 -4.26 -10.53 2.51
CA LEU A 108 -5.52 -10.06 3.08
C LEU A 108 -5.20 -9.10 4.23
N GLY A 109 -5.68 -7.86 4.13
CA GLY A 109 -5.39 -6.80 5.10
C GLY A 109 -6.60 -6.34 5.88
N ASN A 110 -6.36 -5.89 7.12
CA ASN A 110 -7.26 -5.07 7.90
C ASN A 110 -6.53 -3.79 8.31
N SER A 111 -7.12 -2.63 8.03
CA SER A 111 -6.48 -1.35 8.28
C SER A 111 -7.43 -0.32 8.88
N LYS A 112 -6.82 0.66 9.54
CA LYS A 112 -7.49 1.80 10.16
C LYS A 112 -6.76 3.08 9.77
N MET A 113 -7.53 4.06 9.31
CA MET A 113 -7.07 5.43 9.05
C MET A 113 -7.79 6.39 9.98
N SER A 114 -7.07 7.38 10.49
CA SER A 114 -7.65 8.42 11.33
C SER A 114 -7.11 9.78 10.96
N PHE A 115 -8.01 10.76 10.84
CA PHE A 115 -7.74 12.10 10.35
C PHE A 115 -8.04 13.12 11.44
N ASN A 116 -7.03 13.90 11.79
CA ASN A 116 -7.15 15.02 12.71
C ASN A 116 -6.93 16.33 11.95
N TYR A 117 -8.00 16.99 11.56
CA TYR A 117 -7.94 18.25 10.82
C TYR A 117 -7.19 19.34 11.59
N LYS A 118 -7.53 19.57 12.87
CA LYS A 118 -6.93 20.63 13.71
C LYS A 118 -5.43 20.45 13.86
N LYS A 119 -4.97 19.20 14.08
CA LYS A 119 -3.55 18.88 14.20
C LYS A 119 -2.88 18.70 12.84
N ARG A 120 -3.62 18.67 11.72
CA ARG A 120 -3.12 18.28 10.39
C ARG A 120 -2.33 16.97 10.43
N ILE A 121 -2.89 15.97 11.09
CA ILE A 121 -2.25 14.65 11.24
C ILE A 121 -3.18 13.59 10.67
N LYS A 122 -2.62 12.70 9.87
CA LYS A 122 -3.28 11.47 9.44
C LYS A 122 -2.43 10.30 9.91
N LYS A 123 -3.07 9.31 10.53
CA LYS A 123 -2.43 8.06 10.95
C LYS A 123 -3.09 6.91 10.21
N THR A 124 -2.28 6.07 9.59
CA THR A 124 -2.71 4.85 8.93
C THR A 124 -1.95 3.69 9.55
N SER A 125 -2.64 2.61 9.90
CA SER A 125 -1.97 1.36 10.29
C SER A 125 -2.78 0.16 9.87
N GLY A 126 -2.11 -0.95 9.62
CA GLY A 126 -2.76 -2.17 9.19
C GLY A 126 -1.98 -3.41 9.57
N MET A 127 -2.69 -4.52 9.59
CA MET A 127 -2.12 -5.86 9.69
C MET A 127 -2.58 -6.64 8.47
N ALA A 128 -1.65 -7.36 7.85
CA ALA A 128 -1.94 -8.19 6.70
C ALA A 128 -1.36 -9.60 6.90
N VAL A 129 -2.10 -10.60 6.44
CA VAL A 129 -1.69 -12.00 6.39
C VAL A 129 -1.86 -12.51 4.98
N GLY A 130 -1.05 -13.50 4.60
CA GLY A 130 -1.18 -14.08 3.27
C GLY A 130 -0.04 -15.02 2.96
N LEU A 131 0.37 -15.02 1.70
CA LEU A 131 1.42 -15.89 1.21
C LEU A 131 2.22 -15.23 0.09
N ILE A 132 3.45 -15.69 -0.07
CA ILE A 132 4.32 -15.44 -1.23
C ILE A 132 4.57 -16.77 -1.93
N GLY A 133 4.85 -16.75 -3.23
CA GLY A 133 5.22 -17.90 -4.06
C GLY A 133 4.14 -18.37 -5.02
N SER A 134 4.28 -19.59 -5.54
CA SER A 134 3.39 -20.14 -6.58
C SER A 134 1.91 -20.21 -6.17
N ALA A 135 1.62 -20.36 -4.88
CA ALA A 135 0.27 -20.34 -4.33
C ALA A 135 -0.42 -18.97 -4.47
N ALA A 136 0.35 -17.89 -4.72
CA ALA A 136 -0.19 -16.56 -5.01
C ALA A 136 -0.67 -16.41 -6.46
N GLY A 137 -0.44 -17.41 -7.32
CA GLY A 137 -1.01 -17.48 -8.67
C GLY A 137 -0.41 -16.53 -9.70
N GLY A 138 0.83 -16.07 -9.49
CA GLY A 138 1.51 -15.11 -10.38
C GLY A 138 1.56 -15.55 -11.85
N GLU A 139 2.08 -16.76 -12.09
CA GLU A 139 2.19 -17.38 -13.42
C GLU A 139 0.86 -17.35 -14.18
N TYR A 140 -0.21 -17.83 -13.54
CA TYR A 140 -1.53 -17.89 -14.17
C TYR A 140 -2.04 -16.50 -14.53
N ILE A 141 -1.93 -15.53 -13.61
CA ILE A 141 -2.42 -14.17 -13.82
C ILE A 141 -1.63 -13.47 -14.92
N GLN A 142 -0.30 -13.49 -14.86
CA GLN A 142 0.54 -12.83 -15.87
C GLN A 142 0.33 -13.43 -17.25
N ASN A 143 0.44 -14.76 -17.38
CA ASN A 143 0.28 -15.41 -18.69
C ASN A 143 -1.14 -15.26 -19.24
N ARG A 144 -2.17 -15.16 -18.37
CA ARG A 144 -3.53 -14.85 -18.82
C ARG A 144 -3.64 -13.43 -19.35
N LEU A 145 -3.07 -12.43 -18.67
CA LEU A 145 -3.03 -11.06 -19.17
C LEU A 145 -2.26 -10.98 -20.48
N HIS A 146 -1.06 -11.56 -20.55
CA HIS A 146 -0.23 -11.60 -21.76
C HIS A 146 -0.96 -12.25 -22.93
N SER A 147 -1.72 -13.32 -22.71
CA SER A 147 -2.52 -13.97 -23.77
C SER A 147 -3.59 -13.08 -24.38
N THR A 148 -3.99 -12.01 -23.69
CA THR A 148 -4.99 -11.03 -24.17
C THR A 148 -4.36 -9.78 -24.77
N MET A 149 -3.03 -9.62 -24.68
CA MET A 149 -2.31 -8.42 -25.09
C MET A 149 -1.40 -8.74 -26.28
N ALA A 150 -1.62 -8.07 -27.41
CA ALA A 150 -0.91 -8.39 -28.67
C ALA A 150 0.62 -8.17 -28.62
N ALA A 151 1.11 -7.36 -27.68
CA ALA A 151 2.52 -7.00 -27.55
C ALA A 151 3.26 -7.80 -26.46
N ALA A 152 2.60 -8.73 -25.76
CA ALA A 152 3.19 -9.48 -24.66
C ALA A 152 3.45 -10.94 -25.04
N TYR A 153 4.54 -11.51 -24.50
CA TYR A 153 4.93 -12.90 -24.68
C TYR A 153 4.70 -13.71 -23.40
N PRO A 154 4.43 -15.01 -23.48
CA PRO A 154 4.34 -15.86 -22.29
C PRO A 154 5.64 -15.82 -21.49
N SER A 155 5.52 -15.76 -20.17
CA SER A 155 6.67 -15.86 -19.26
C SER A 155 6.98 -17.33 -18.97
N GLU A 156 8.23 -17.74 -19.23
CA GLU A 156 8.65 -19.15 -19.20
C GLU A 156 9.46 -19.55 -17.95
N GLY A 157 9.77 -18.61 -17.05
CA GLY A 157 10.64 -18.84 -15.88
C GLY A 157 9.92 -19.12 -14.55
N TRP A 158 8.58 -19.16 -14.53
CA TRP A 158 7.77 -19.21 -13.31
C TRP A 158 8.00 -20.44 -12.40
N GLN A 159 8.47 -21.56 -12.95
CA GLN A 159 8.90 -22.74 -12.20
C GLN A 159 10.07 -22.46 -11.23
N ASN A 160 10.84 -21.38 -11.48
CA ASN A 160 12.00 -20.98 -10.68
C ASN A 160 11.68 -19.87 -9.67
N GLN A 161 10.39 -19.53 -9.49
CA GLN A 161 9.98 -18.45 -8.58
C GLN A 161 10.32 -18.74 -7.11
N VAL A 162 10.29 -17.68 -6.30
CA VAL A 162 10.36 -17.78 -4.83
C VAL A 162 9.34 -18.79 -4.31
N LYS A 163 9.77 -19.65 -3.39
CA LYS A 163 8.94 -20.73 -2.83
C LYS A 163 7.80 -20.20 -1.98
N ASN A 164 6.80 -21.07 -1.82
CA ASN A 164 5.65 -20.79 -0.97
C ASN A 164 6.08 -20.53 0.47
N ASP A 165 5.66 -19.39 1.02
CA ASP A 165 5.83 -19.08 2.43
C ASP A 165 4.68 -18.19 2.93
N LEU A 166 4.47 -18.20 4.24
CA LEU A 166 3.47 -17.37 4.90
C LEU A 166 3.97 -15.94 5.04
N CYS A 167 3.06 -15.01 4.76
CA CYS A 167 3.27 -13.59 4.97
C CYS A 167 2.47 -13.12 6.19
N LEU A 168 3.12 -12.36 7.05
CA LEU A 168 2.50 -11.62 8.14
C LEU A 168 3.25 -10.30 8.26
N GLN A 169 2.52 -9.19 8.15
CA GLN A 169 3.12 -7.86 8.31
C GLN A 169 2.21 -6.89 9.06
N TYR A 170 2.84 -6.00 9.81
CA TYR A 170 2.20 -4.83 10.39
C TYR A 170 2.81 -3.58 9.75
N SER A 171 1.97 -2.62 9.35
CA SER A 171 2.41 -1.34 8.81
C SER A 171 1.81 -0.18 9.58
N ALA A 172 2.57 0.91 9.67
CA ALA A 172 2.14 2.16 10.27
C ALA A 172 2.76 3.34 9.51
N VAL A 173 1.94 4.35 9.21
CA VAL A 173 2.35 5.59 8.56
C VAL A 173 1.70 6.77 9.29
N ILE A 174 2.48 7.80 9.57
CA ILE A 174 2.00 9.07 10.11
C ILE A 174 2.35 10.16 9.12
N GLU A 175 1.34 10.92 8.72
CA GLU A 175 1.46 12.05 7.80
C GLU A 175 1.13 13.35 8.55
N LYS A 176 1.88 14.41 8.27
CA LYS A 176 1.78 15.71 8.91
C LYS A 176 1.76 16.82 7.88
N GLY A 177 0.75 17.68 7.94
CA GLY A 177 0.68 18.88 7.10
C GLY A 177 1.56 20.01 7.62
N PHE A 178 2.30 20.64 6.72
CA PHE A 178 3.19 21.77 7.01
C PHE A 178 2.72 23.08 6.37
N VAL A 179 2.21 23.02 5.13
CA VAL A 179 1.70 24.20 4.41
C VAL A 179 0.30 23.88 3.89
N ASP A 180 -0.60 24.85 3.99
CA ASP A 180 -2.00 24.73 3.60
C ASP A 180 -2.51 26.04 3.01
N PHE A 181 -2.59 26.07 1.69
CA PHE A 181 -3.28 27.09 0.91
C PHE A 181 -4.41 26.42 0.13
N ASN A 182 -5.42 27.19 -0.24
CA ASN A 182 -6.55 26.69 -1.04
C ASN A 182 -6.15 26.13 -2.42
N TRP A 183 -4.93 26.40 -2.89
CA TRP A 183 -4.38 25.89 -4.16
C TRP A 183 -3.11 25.06 -4.03
N PHE A 184 -2.50 25.00 -2.84
CA PHE A 184 -1.24 24.29 -2.59
C PHE A 184 -1.18 23.73 -1.19
N GLU A 185 -0.75 22.48 -1.06
CA GLU A 185 -0.56 21.83 0.22
C GLU A 185 0.75 21.04 0.23
N LEU A 186 1.48 21.08 1.35
CA LEU A 186 2.72 20.33 1.57
C LEU A 186 2.59 19.48 2.83
N ASN A 187 2.85 18.18 2.69
CA ASN A 187 2.76 17.19 3.74
C ASN A 187 4.08 16.42 3.85
N GLY A 188 4.47 16.04 5.06
CA GLY A 188 5.51 15.07 5.32
C GLY A 188 4.93 13.75 5.81
N MET A 189 5.69 12.67 5.66
CA MET A 189 5.31 11.36 6.16
C MET A 189 6.51 10.61 6.74
N VAL A 190 6.23 9.79 7.74
CA VAL A 190 7.13 8.75 8.24
C VAL A 190 6.34 7.46 8.39
N GLY A 191 6.96 6.33 8.07
CA GLY A 191 6.32 5.03 8.16
C GLY A 191 7.29 3.89 8.39
N ALA A 192 6.72 2.75 8.73
CA ALA A 192 7.44 1.49 8.84
C ALA A 192 6.49 0.31 8.57
N THR A 193 7.07 -0.74 7.99
CA THR A 193 6.46 -2.05 7.82
C THR A 193 7.38 -3.08 8.46
N LEU A 194 6.82 -3.98 9.26
CA LEU A 194 7.55 -5.04 9.94
C LEU A 194 6.92 -6.39 9.61
N GLY A 195 7.72 -7.32 9.09
CA GLY A 195 7.30 -8.69 8.79
C GLY A 195 7.67 -9.14 7.38
N VAL A 196 6.78 -9.93 6.78
CA VAL A 196 6.92 -10.55 5.46
C VAL A 196 5.67 -10.21 4.63
N PRO A 197 5.80 -9.76 3.37
CA PRO A 197 7.01 -9.74 2.52
C PRO A 197 8.06 -8.66 2.82
N HIS A 198 7.73 -7.58 3.54
CA HIS A 198 8.64 -6.44 3.72
C HIS A 198 8.94 -6.12 5.18
N THR A 199 10.21 -5.82 5.45
CA THR A 199 10.63 -5.10 6.67
C THR A 199 11.44 -3.88 6.27
N GLU A 200 10.86 -2.71 6.50
CA GLU A 200 11.37 -1.44 6.00
C GLU A 200 10.84 -0.26 6.81
N ALA A 201 11.52 0.88 6.69
CA ALA A 201 11.06 2.16 7.18
C ALA A 201 11.15 3.20 6.07
N ASN A 202 10.31 4.24 6.11
CA ASN A 202 10.35 5.28 5.11
C ASN A 202 10.10 6.66 5.71
N ILE A 203 10.69 7.67 5.06
CA ILE A 203 10.43 9.07 5.31
C ILE A 203 10.25 9.75 3.96
N GLY A 204 9.29 10.66 3.88
CA GLY A 204 9.00 11.33 2.62
C GLY A 204 8.22 12.61 2.79
N SER A 205 7.94 13.22 1.66
CA SER A 205 7.08 14.37 1.54
C SER A 205 6.28 14.32 0.26
N SER A 206 5.13 14.97 0.26
CA SER A 206 4.31 15.15 -0.91
C SER A 206 3.75 16.56 -0.92
N PHE A 207 3.56 17.10 -2.12
CA PHE A 207 2.77 18.30 -2.29
C PHE A 207 1.74 18.09 -3.39
N ARG A 208 0.67 18.87 -3.32
CA ARG A 208 -0.34 18.94 -4.38
C ARG A 208 -0.70 20.37 -4.72
N ILE A 209 -1.00 20.62 -5.99
CA ILE A 209 -1.40 21.90 -6.54
C ILE A 209 -2.70 21.71 -7.33
N GLY A 210 -3.70 22.55 -7.08
CA GLY A 210 -4.97 22.46 -7.79
C GLY A 210 -6.15 23.02 -7.01
N TYR A 211 -7.32 22.46 -7.25
CA TYR A 211 -8.56 22.78 -6.54
C TYR A 211 -8.99 21.58 -5.71
N PHE A 212 -8.86 21.69 -4.40
CA PHE A 212 -9.11 20.57 -3.49
C PHE A 212 -9.57 21.05 -2.13
N ASN A 213 -10.21 20.14 -1.41
CA ASN A 213 -10.43 20.24 0.02
C ASN A 213 -9.17 19.83 0.77
N ASP A 214 -9.02 20.36 1.97
CA ASP A 214 -7.93 20.02 2.89
C ASP A 214 -7.79 18.50 3.09
N TYR A 215 -6.54 18.02 3.02
CA TYR A 215 -6.22 16.59 3.02
C TYR A 215 -6.56 15.88 4.33
N PHE A 216 -6.62 16.62 5.42
CA PHE A 216 -6.86 16.12 6.77
C PHE A 216 -8.34 16.16 7.16
N HIS A 217 -9.25 16.48 6.23
CA HIS A 217 -10.71 16.40 6.41
C HIS A 217 -11.34 15.02 6.08
N GLY A 218 -10.52 13.99 5.87
CA GLY A 218 -10.98 12.64 5.58
C GLY A 218 -10.59 12.19 4.18
N LEU A 219 -11.18 11.09 3.71
CA LEU A 219 -10.94 10.62 2.35
C LEU A 219 -11.56 11.59 1.34
N ALA A 220 -10.88 11.79 0.21
CA ALA A 220 -11.30 12.73 -0.82
C ALA A 220 -12.75 12.49 -1.25
N VAL A 221 -13.16 11.23 -1.47
CA VAL A 221 -14.54 10.85 -1.87
C VAL A 221 -15.65 11.20 -0.88
N ASP A 222 -15.31 11.53 0.37
CA ASP A 222 -16.23 12.00 1.41
C ASP A 222 -16.22 13.53 1.60
N ALA A 223 -15.45 14.23 0.79
CA ALA A 223 -15.32 15.68 0.86
C ALA A 223 -16.65 16.40 0.54
N SER A 224 -16.81 17.59 1.14
CA SER A 224 -17.96 18.47 0.92
C SER A 224 -18.04 19.05 -0.50
N SER A 225 -16.90 19.18 -1.18
CA SER A 225 -16.83 19.81 -2.50
C SER A 225 -17.31 18.86 -3.59
N ARG A 226 -18.14 19.39 -4.50
CA ARG A 226 -18.70 18.61 -5.61
C ARG A 226 -17.65 18.20 -6.65
N TRP A 227 -16.64 19.02 -6.86
CA TRP A 227 -15.54 18.75 -7.79
C TRP A 227 -14.23 19.04 -7.09
N GLN A 228 -13.20 18.27 -7.40
CA GLN A 228 -11.82 18.55 -7.03
C GLN A 228 -10.90 18.07 -8.15
N ALA A 229 -9.78 18.75 -8.35
CA ALA A 229 -8.79 18.37 -9.35
C ALA A 229 -7.42 18.89 -8.93
N TRP A 230 -6.41 18.02 -8.88
CA TRP A 230 -5.05 18.43 -8.53
C TRP A 230 -4.00 17.57 -9.18
N ILE A 231 -2.78 18.11 -9.23
CA ILE A 231 -1.56 17.39 -9.56
C ILE A 231 -0.78 17.23 -8.26
N TYR A 232 -0.16 16.07 -8.05
CA TYR A 232 0.69 15.82 -6.91
C TYR A 232 2.08 15.39 -7.35
N CYS A 233 3.05 15.66 -6.48
CA CYS A 233 4.37 15.06 -6.55
C CYS A 233 4.77 14.60 -5.14
N SER A 234 5.42 13.44 -5.06
CA SER A 234 5.95 12.92 -3.81
C SER A 234 7.37 12.38 -3.98
N GLY A 235 8.13 12.39 -2.89
CA GLY A 235 9.46 11.84 -2.81
C GLY A 235 9.69 11.22 -1.44
N SER A 236 10.22 9.99 -1.43
CA SER A 236 10.45 9.21 -0.22
C SER A 236 11.78 8.46 -0.29
N ILE A 237 12.43 8.34 0.87
CA ILE A 237 13.57 7.46 1.08
C ILE A 237 13.05 6.25 1.87
N PHE A 238 13.28 5.06 1.35
CA PHE A 238 13.01 3.78 2.02
C PHE A 238 14.31 3.18 2.52
N LEU A 239 14.31 2.76 3.77
CA LEU A 239 15.37 1.99 4.41
C LEU A 239 14.92 0.53 4.46
N ILE A 240 15.51 -0.29 3.61
CA ILE A 240 15.11 -1.68 3.40
C ILE A 240 15.99 -2.59 4.25
N ASN A 241 15.37 -3.33 5.17
CA ASN A 241 16.05 -4.37 5.92
C ASN A 241 15.83 -5.74 5.29
N TYR A 242 14.61 -6.00 4.78
CA TYR A 242 14.26 -7.27 4.19
C TYR A 242 13.17 -7.14 3.13
N ASN A 243 13.34 -7.87 2.04
CA ASN A 243 12.36 -8.00 0.96
C ASN A 243 12.27 -9.46 0.48
N ALA A 244 11.17 -10.13 0.79
CA ALA A 244 10.93 -11.52 0.43
C ALA A 244 10.83 -11.76 -1.09
N SER A 245 10.48 -10.75 -1.89
CA SER A 245 10.46 -10.89 -3.36
C SER A 245 11.86 -11.09 -3.94
N LEU A 246 12.89 -10.63 -3.23
CA LEU A 246 14.29 -10.78 -3.60
C LEU A 246 14.98 -11.89 -2.80
N GLN A 247 14.76 -11.92 -1.50
CA GLN A 247 15.51 -12.74 -0.55
C GLN A 247 14.83 -14.08 -0.21
N GLY A 248 13.63 -14.34 -0.75
CA GLY A 248 12.82 -15.51 -0.42
C GLY A 248 12.15 -15.40 0.96
N GLY A 249 11.26 -16.33 1.29
CA GLY A 249 10.51 -16.36 2.56
C GLY A 249 11.36 -16.62 3.81
N THR A 250 10.79 -16.41 5.00
CA THR A 250 11.49 -16.58 6.29
C THR A 250 11.36 -17.97 6.91
N LEU A 251 10.24 -18.67 6.71
CA LEU A 251 10.00 -20.02 7.26
C LEU A 251 10.53 -21.10 6.31
N ILE A 252 10.43 -20.87 5.00
CA ILE A 252 10.84 -21.79 3.94
C ILE A 252 11.89 -21.09 3.07
N GLN A 253 13.15 -21.51 3.22
CA GLN A 253 14.32 -20.81 2.67
C GLN A 253 15.02 -21.55 1.53
N ASP A 254 14.54 -22.74 1.13
CA ASP A 254 15.14 -23.60 0.12
C ASP A 254 14.80 -23.16 -1.32
N ASN A 255 14.96 -21.87 -1.59
CA ASN A 255 14.72 -21.23 -2.88
C ASN A 255 15.80 -21.61 -3.90
N VAL A 256 15.40 -21.76 -5.17
CA VAL A 256 16.33 -22.07 -6.27
C VAL A 256 17.22 -20.87 -6.59
N HIS A 257 16.66 -19.65 -6.50
CA HIS A 257 17.36 -18.39 -6.73
C HIS A 257 16.82 -17.29 -5.82
N THR A 258 17.72 -16.48 -5.27
CA THR A 258 17.43 -15.27 -4.47
C THR A 258 18.55 -14.25 -4.65
N ILE A 259 18.24 -12.99 -4.40
CA ILE A 259 19.20 -11.88 -4.33
C ILE A 259 19.39 -11.51 -2.86
N SER A 260 20.51 -11.96 -2.28
CA SER A 260 20.83 -11.70 -0.87
C SER A 260 21.37 -10.28 -0.65
N ASN A 261 22.15 -9.76 -1.59
CA ASN A 261 22.76 -8.43 -1.53
C ASN A 261 21.84 -7.38 -2.17
N ILE A 262 20.94 -6.82 -1.36
CA ILE A 262 20.02 -5.76 -1.76
C ILE A 262 20.56 -4.38 -1.36
N ASN A 263 20.14 -3.35 -2.07
CA ASN A 263 20.38 -1.97 -1.68
C ASN A 263 19.49 -1.64 -0.47
N SER A 264 20.11 -1.30 0.66
CA SER A 264 19.39 -1.00 1.91
C SER A 264 18.73 0.38 1.95
N SER A 265 18.89 1.18 0.89
CA SER A 265 18.34 2.52 0.76
C SER A 265 17.79 2.72 -0.65
N LEU A 266 16.50 3.02 -0.77
CA LEU A 266 15.84 3.24 -2.05
C LEU A 266 15.20 4.62 -2.10
N LEU A 267 15.30 5.26 -3.26
CA LEU A 267 14.59 6.50 -3.58
C LEU A 267 13.34 6.17 -4.38
N HIS A 268 12.21 6.67 -3.91
CA HIS A 268 10.92 6.59 -4.59
C HIS A 268 10.45 8.01 -4.90
N ALA A 269 10.02 8.24 -6.13
CA ALA A 269 9.39 9.50 -6.53
C ALA A 269 8.11 9.20 -7.32
N SER A 270 7.06 9.97 -7.09
CA SER A 270 5.80 9.83 -7.82
C SER A 270 5.32 11.18 -8.36
N LEU A 271 4.64 11.14 -9.49
CA LEU A 271 3.99 12.27 -10.14
C LEU A 271 2.66 11.78 -10.70
N GLY A 272 1.58 12.49 -10.41
CA GLY A 272 0.26 12.11 -10.89
C GLY A 272 -0.77 13.22 -10.76
N GLY A 273 -1.99 12.93 -11.20
CA GLY A 273 -3.13 13.82 -11.07
C GLY A 273 -4.36 13.07 -10.63
N GLU A 274 -5.23 13.78 -9.90
CA GLU A 274 -6.50 13.26 -9.40
C GLU A 274 -7.64 14.16 -9.86
N LEU A 275 -8.72 13.53 -10.33
CA LEU A 275 -9.98 14.19 -10.65
C LEU A 275 -11.09 13.52 -9.84
N GLN A 276 -11.82 14.35 -9.12
CA GLN A 276 -12.94 13.91 -8.31
C GLN A 276 -14.23 14.61 -8.71
N TYR A 277 -15.30 13.82 -8.82
CA TYR A 277 -16.66 14.30 -8.94
C TYR A 277 -17.57 13.63 -7.92
N LYS A 278 -18.08 14.42 -6.97
CA LYS A 278 -18.90 13.96 -5.84
C LYS A 278 -18.20 12.78 -5.14
N ARG A 279 -18.79 11.60 -5.22
CA ARG A 279 -18.38 10.38 -4.54
C ARG A 279 -17.40 9.51 -5.36
N LEU A 280 -17.03 9.92 -6.58
CA LEU A 280 -16.09 9.21 -7.44
C LEU A 280 -14.78 9.98 -7.51
N SER A 281 -13.66 9.30 -7.27
CA SER A 281 -12.32 9.81 -7.56
C SER A 281 -11.58 8.89 -8.52
N ILE A 282 -10.82 9.49 -9.43
CA ILE A 282 -9.93 8.82 -10.38
C ILE A 282 -8.58 9.50 -10.30
N GLU A 283 -7.54 8.72 -9.99
CA GLU A 283 -6.16 9.15 -9.93
C GLU A 283 -5.34 8.38 -10.95
N TYR A 284 -4.47 9.07 -11.68
CA TYR A 284 -3.49 8.43 -12.55
C TYR A 284 -2.12 9.05 -12.31
N GLY A 285 -1.10 8.21 -12.22
CA GLY A 285 0.26 8.65 -11.98
C GLY A 285 1.33 7.66 -12.41
N MET A 286 2.56 8.07 -12.19
CA MET A 286 3.75 7.25 -12.39
C MET A 286 4.59 7.24 -11.12
N VAL A 287 5.27 6.12 -10.90
CA VAL A 287 6.27 5.96 -9.84
C VAL A 287 7.60 5.65 -10.48
N VAL A 288 8.68 6.19 -9.91
CA VAL A 288 10.06 5.88 -10.24
C VAL A 288 10.77 5.42 -8.98
N ARG A 289 11.53 4.33 -9.09
CA ARG A 289 12.28 3.71 -8.00
C ARG A 289 13.74 3.49 -8.39
N SER A 290 14.65 3.79 -7.46
CA SER A 290 16.07 3.48 -7.62
C SER A 290 16.33 1.97 -7.63
N PRO A 291 17.46 1.51 -8.19
CA PRO A 291 17.85 0.10 -8.20
C PRO A 291 17.70 -0.60 -6.83
N GLU A 292 17.05 -1.76 -6.79
CA GLU A 292 16.82 -2.55 -5.55
C GLU A 292 18.00 -3.43 -5.16
N PHE A 293 18.89 -3.72 -6.10
CA PHE A 293 20.12 -4.47 -5.90
C PHE A 293 21.20 -3.95 -6.88
N PRO A 294 22.50 -4.24 -6.67
CA PRO A 294 23.58 -3.58 -7.40
C PRO A 294 23.54 -3.69 -8.92
N THR A 295 23.00 -4.79 -9.45
CA THR A 295 22.85 -5.03 -10.90
C THR A 295 21.51 -4.57 -11.46
N ALA A 296 20.58 -4.08 -10.62
CA ALA A 296 19.26 -3.65 -11.05
C ALA A 296 19.30 -2.30 -11.80
N TYR A 297 18.34 -2.10 -12.69
CA TYR A 297 18.10 -0.80 -13.32
C TYR A 297 17.18 0.08 -12.46
N TRP A 298 17.11 1.37 -12.81
CA TRP A 298 16.01 2.22 -12.36
C TRP A 298 14.69 1.68 -12.90
N HIS A 299 13.70 1.56 -12.02
CA HIS A 299 12.39 1.03 -12.36
C HIS A 299 11.31 2.10 -12.38
N ARG A 300 10.28 1.91 -13.20
CA ARG A 300 9.12 2.79 -13.26
C ARG A 300 7.87 2.03 -13.68
N TRP A 301 6.73 2.42 -13.12
CA TRP A 301 5.44 1.86 -13.47
C TRP A 301 4.34 2.92 -13.41
N GLY A 302 3.27 2.68 -14.17
CA GLY A 302 2.06 3.48 -14.13
C GLY A 302 1.10 2.95 -13.07
N HIS A 303 0.27 3.83 -12.54
CA HIS A 303 -0.69 3.53 -11.48
C HIS A 303 -2.03 4.20 -11.81
N LEU A 304 -3.13 3.46 -11.62
CA LEU A 304 -4.50 3.94 -11.69
C LEU A 304 -5.22 3.66 -10.37
N ASN A 305 -5.70 4.70 -9.69
CA ASN A 305 -6.63 4.58 -8.57
C ASN A 305 -8.05 4.94 -9.02
N VAL A 306 -9.03 4.14 -8.63
CA VAL A 306 -10.44 4.51 -8.68
C VAL A 306 -11.07 4.26 -7.33
N SER A 307 -11.69 5.28 -6.75
CA SER A 307 -12.45 5.16 -5.51
C SER A 307 -13.87 5.67 -5.63
N PHE A 308 -14.81 4.99 -4.99
CA PHE A 308 -16.24 5.32 -5.05
C PHE A 308 -16.93 5.11 -3.70
N ALA A 309 -17.61 6.15 -3.21
CA ALA A 309 -18.42 6.10 -2.00
C ALA A 309 -19.90 5.81 -2.34
N PHE A 310 -20.54 4.89 -1.62
CA PHE A 310 -21.94 4.49 -1.81
C PHE A 310 -22.72 4.34 -0.49
#